data_AF-M6BQX1-F1
#
_entry.id   AF-M6BQX1-F1
#
_cell.length_a   1.000
_cell.length_b   1.000
_cell.length_c   1.000
_cell.angle_alpha   90.00
_cell.angle_beta   90.00
_cell.angle_gamma   90.00
#
_symmetry.space_group_name_H-M   'P 1'
#
loop_
_entity.id
_entity.type
_entity.pdbx_description
1 polymer ?
#
loop_
_entity_poly.entity_id
_entity_poly.type
_entity_poly.pdbx_seq_one_letter_code
_entity_poly.pdbx_strand_id
1 'polypeptide(L)'
;MEYNVSRPYKKGTLHRWDNTIPKNCNFGISLSVFKENSKLLYLELRHSELVVSVAQTISNEFQTSVYYHRTWLESGKNVKREMIFDFKRLERIELKFIPSYPV
;
A
#
# COMPACT_ATOMS: atom_id res chain seq x y z
N MET A 1 1.02 -9.88 -13.87
CA MET A 1 1.12 -8.50 -13.36
C MET A 1 2.43 -8.36 -12.59
N GLU A 2 2.85 -7.16 -12.29
CA GLU A 2 4.09 -6.88 -11.55
C GLU A 2 3.85 -5.74 -10.55
N TYR A 3 4.33 -5.93 -9.31
CA TYR A 3 4.33 -4.87 -8.30
C TYR A 3 5.69 -4.18 -8.30
N ASN A 4 5.69 -2.87 -8.52
CA ASN A 4 6.88 -2.04 -8.42
C ASN A 4 6.85 -1.32 -7.07
N VAL A 5 7.73 -1.74 -6.16
CA VAL A 5 7.86 -1.15 -4.82
C VAL A 5 9.09 -0.25 -4.78
N SER A 6 8.89 1.01 -4.42
CA SER A 6 9.94 2.02 -4.31
C SER A 6 10.14 2.43 -2.86
N ARG A 7 11.39 2.31 -2.36
CA ARG A 7 11.82 2.77 -1.05
C ARG A 7 13.15 3.51 -1.16
N PRO A 8 13.16 4.78 -1.58
CA PRO A 8 14.40 5.54 -1.65
C PRO A 8 15.00 5.78 -0.25
N TYR A 9 16.33 5.86 -0.17
CA TYR A 9 17.03 6.09 1.11
C TYR A 9 16.73 7.46 1.73
N LYS A 10 16.57 8.51 0.91
CA LYS A 10 16.34 9.88 1.36
C LYS A 10 14.85 10.24 1.31
N LYS A 11 14.28 10.70 2.43
CA LYS A 11 12.90 11.18 2.52
C LYS A 11 12.61 12.28 1.49
N GLY A 12 11.43 12.24 0.88
CA GLY A 12 11.01 13.20 -0.15
C GLY A 12 11.57 12.95 -1.54
N THR A 13 12.49 11.98 -1.71
CA THR A 13 12.98 11.58 -3.04
C THR A 13 11.85 11.06 -3.92
N LEU A 14 10.92 10.31 -3.32
CA LEU A 14 9.80 9.73 -4.05
C LEU A 14 8.88 10.81 -4.66
N HIS A 15 8.55 11.85 -3.88
CA HIS A 15 7.82 13.04 -4.36
C HIS A 15 8.57 13.81 -5.46
N ARG A 16 9.91 13.83 -5.39
CA ARG A 16 10.73 14.45 -6.46
C ARG A 16 10.67 13.66 -7.77
N TRP A 17 10.55 12.33 -7.71
CA TRP A 17 10.41 11.48 -8.88
C TRP A 17 8.99 11.54 -9.46
N ASP A 18 7.97 11.64 -8.60
CA ASP A 18 6.57 11.80 -8.98
C ASP A 18 5.88 12.77 -8.00
N ASN A 19 5.54 13.97 -8.47
CA ASN A 19 4.95 15.04 -7.66
C ASN A 19 3.53 14.73 -7.18
N THR A 20 2.92 13.63 -7.65
CA THR A 20 1.62 13.14 -7.17
C THR A 20 1.72 12.36 -5.86
N ILE A 21 2.93 12.03 -5.43
CA ILE A 21 3.20 11.31 -4.19
C ILE A 21 3.37 12.31 -3.03
N PRO A 22 2.73 12.14 -1.87
CA PRO A 22 2.91 13.05 -0.73
C PRO A 22 4.37 13.16 -0.28
N LYS A 23 4.82 14.38 0.10
CA LYS A 23 6.21 14.65 0.52
C LYS A 23 6.68 13.81 1.72
N ASN A 24 5.74 13.41 2.58
CA ASN A 24 6.00 12.59 3.76
C ASN A 24 6.06 11.08 3.45
N CYS A 25 5.61 10.63 2.29
CA CYS A 25 5.67 9.23 1.90
C CYS A 25 7.05 8.87 1.33
N ASN A 26 7.69 7.87 1.92
CA ASN A 26 8.98 7.34 1.47
C ASN A 26 8.90 5.87 1.01
N PHE A 27 7.68 5.34 0.93
CA PHE A 27 7.36 4.05 0.34
C PHE A 27 6.25 4.27 -0.68
N GLY A 28 6.48 3.79 -1.90
CA GLY A 28 5.53 3.85 -3.00
C GLY A 28 5.32 2.48 -3.60
N ILE A 29 4.10 2.21 -4.03
CA ILE A 29 3.80 1.05 -4.86
C ILE A 29 3.10 1.50 -6.14
N SER A 30 3.49 0.89 -7.26
CA SER A 30 2.73 0.94 -8.51
C SER A 30 2.51 -0.46 -9.04
N LEU A 31 1.38 -0.65 -9.72
CA LEU A 31 0.99 -1.93 -10.28
C LEU A 31 1.11 -1.88 -11.80
N SER A 32 1.89 -2.78 -12.39
CA SER A 32 1.98 -2.95 -13.83
C SER A 32 1.18 -4.16 -14.28
N VAL A 33 0.30 -3.94 -15.25
CA VAL A 33 -0.60 -4.95 -15.80
C VAL A 33 -0.15 -5.27 -17.21
N PHE A 34 0.12 -6.53 -17.49
CA PHE A 34 0.44 -6.97 -18.85
C PHE A 34 -0.82 -7.06 -19.69
N LYS A 35 -0.70 -6.78 -20.99
CA LYS A 35 -1.82 -6.70 -21.94
C LYS A 35 -2.66 -7.98 -21.96
N GLU A 36 -2.05 -9.15 -21.81
CA GLU A 36 -2.75 -10.44 -21.79
C GLU A 36 -3.68 -10.56 -20.58
N ASN A 37 -3.39 -9.84 -19.49
CA ASN A 37 -4.15 -9.88 -18.25
C ASN A 37 -5.15 -8.72 -18.12
N SER A 38 -5.09 -7.72 -19.01
CA SER A 38 -5.94 -6.51 -18.95
C SER A 38 -7.44 -6.81 -18.94
N LYS A 39 -7.90 -7.83 -19.68
CA LYS A 39 -9.31 -8.26 -19.72
C LYS A 39 -9.79 -8.92 -18.43
N LEU A 40 -8.94 -9.70 -17.74
CA LEU A 40 -9.26 -10.32 -16.45
C LEU A 40 -9.30 -9.30 -15.31
N LEU A 41 -8.60 -8.19 -15.50
CA LEU A 41 -8.37 -7.15 -14.53
C LEU A 41 -9.40 -6.00 -14.59
N TYR A 42 -10.22 -5.92 -15.64
CA TYR A 42 -11.27 -4.90 -15.80
C TYR A 42 -12.34 -4.92 -14.68
N LEU A 43 -12.43 -6.00 -13.90
CA LEU A 43 -13.11 -5.99 -12.61
C LEU A 43 -12.26 -5.20 -11.62
N GLU A 44 -12.48 -3.88 -11.52
CA GLU A 44 -11.81 -2.97 -10.58
C GLU A 44 -11.73 -3.53 -9.15
N LEU A 45 -12.71 -4.35 -8.75
CA LEU A 45 -12.77 -5.08 -7.49
C LEU A 45 -11.55 -5.99 -7.24
N ARG A 46 -11.02 -6.68 -8.26
CA ARG A 46 -9.83 -7.54 -8.09
C ARG A 46 -8.54 -6.73 -8.00
N HIS A 47 -8.50 -5.54 -8.58
CA HIS A 47 -7.31 -4.68 -8.55
C HIS A 47 -7.05 -4.07 -7.17
N SER A 48 -8.09 -3.55 -6.53
CA SER A 48 -7.98 -2.92 -5.22
C SER A 48 -7.57 -3.97 -4.17
N GLU A 49 -8.23 -5.13 -4.14
CA GLU A 49 -7.94 -6.20 -3.18
C GLU A 49 -6.48 -6.69 -3.24
N LEU A 50 -5.95 -6.85 -4.45
CA LEU A 50 -4.58 -7.33 -4.65
C LEU A 50 -3.53 -6.35 -4.11
N VAL A 51 -3.69 -5.06 -4.41
CA VAL A 51 -2.75 -4.03 -3.92
C VAL A 51 -2.91 -3.79 -2.42
N VAL A 52 -4.14 -3.86 -1.90
CA VAL A 52 -4.43 -3.66 -0.47
C VAL A 52 -3.65 -4.64 0.39
N SER A 53 -3.69 -5.94 0.07
CA SER A 53 -3.00 -6.95 0.89
C SER A 53 -1.48 -6.75 0.91
N VAL A 54 -0.88 -6.50 -0.26
CA VAL A 54 0.57 -6.27 -0.39
C VAL A 54 1.00 -4.98 0.29
N ALA A 55 0.30 -3.88 0.02
CA ALA A 55 0.62 -2.58 0.60
C ALA A 55 0.46 -2.59 2.13
N GLN A 56 -0.59 -3.25 2.65
CA GLN A 56 -0.80 -3.40 4.09
C GLN A 56 0.31 -4.24 4.73
N THR A 57 0.73 -5.33 4.08
CA THR A 57 1.82 -6.20 4.58
C THR A 57 3.12 -5.41 4.67
N ILE A 58 3.49 -4.69 3.60
CA ILE A 58 4.69 -3.84 3.57
C ILE A 58 4.59 -2.76 4.66
N SER A 59 3.44 -2.11 4.76
CA SER A 59 3.23 -1.05 5.75
C SER A 59 3.45 -1.56 7.17
N ASN A 60 2.88 -2.72 7.52
CA ASN A 60 3.02 -3.34 8.83
C ASN A 60 4.47 -3.76 9.12
N GLU A 61 5.13 -4.42 8.17
CA GLU A 61 6.49 -4.94 8.34
C GLU A 61 7.51 -3.81 8.55
N PHE A 62 7.39 -2.72 7.77
CA PHE A 62 8.30 -1.58 7.86
C PHE A 62 7.82 -0.47 8.79
N GLN A 63 6.67 -0.65 9.46
CA GLN A 63 6.03 0.32 10.34
C GLN A 63 5.96 1.72 9.72
N THR A 64 5.51 1.79 8.47
CA THR A 64 5.56 3.01 7.67
C THR A 64 4.36 3.12 6.73
N SER A 65 3.98 4.34 6.38
CA SER A 65 2.93 4.59 5.40
C SER A 65 3.39 4.18 4.00
N VAL A 66 2.60 3.38 3.28
CA VAL A 66 2.85 3.00 1.89
C VAL A 66 1.85 3.70 1.00
N TYR A 67 2.32 4.37 -0.06
CA TYR A 67 1.46 5.10 -0.98
C TYR A 67 1.29 4.37 -2.30
N TYR A 68 0.06 3.99 -2.63
CA TYR A 68 -0.30 3.44 -3.93
C TYR A 68 -0.71 4.57 -4.87
N HIS A 69 0.19 4.89 -5.81
CA HIS A 69 0.07 6.11 -6.63
C HIS A 69 -0.39 5.85 -8.07
N ARG A 70 -0.19 4.65 -8.62
CA ARG A 70 -0.44 4.41 -10.04
C ARG A 70 -0.66 2.94 -10.42
N THR A 71 -1.57 2.73 -11.37
CA THR A 71 -1.71 1.49 -12.13
C THR A 71 -1.29 1.75 -13.58
N TRP A 72 -0.37 0.96 -14.12
CA TRP A 72 0.04 0.97 -15.53
C TRP A 72 -0.70 -0.16 -16.24
N LEU A 73 -1.63 0.18 -17.13
CA LEU A 73 -2.46 -0.80 -17.85
C LEU A 73 -1.81 -1.22 -19.17
N GLU A 74 -1.22 -0.26 -19.87
CA GLU A 74 -0.45 -0.44 -21.10
C GLU A 74 0.38 0.82 -21.36
N SER A 75 1.25 0.78 -22.38
CA SER A 75 2.08 1.95 -22.72
C SER A 75 1.21 3.19 -22.95
N GLY A 76 1.47 4.24 -22.18
CA GLY A 76 0.71 5.50 -22.22
C GLY A 76 -0.66 5.47 -21.53
N LYS A 77 -1.15 4.33 -21.02
CA LYS A 77 -2.43 4.25 -20.30
C LYS A 77 -2.21 3.93 -18.83
N ASN A 78 -2.34 4.98 -18.03
CA ASN A 78 -2.09 4.92 -16.60
C ASN A 78 -3.32 5.44 -15.85
N VAL A 79 -3.61 4.78 -14.73
CA VAL A 79 -4.65 5.22 -13.80
C VAL A 79 -3.96 5.75 -12.55
N LYS A 80 -4.23 7.01 -12.21
CA LYS A 80 -3.77 7.59 -10.94
C LYS A 80 -4.50 6.93 -9.79
N ARG A 81 -3.77 6.64 -8.71
CA ARG A 81 -4.30 6.11 -7.46
C ARG A 81 -3.83 7.02 -6.33
N GLU A 82 -4.66 7.19 -5.31
CA GLU A 82 -4.36 8.08 -4.18
C GLU A 82 -4.73 7.36 -2.88
N MET A 83 -4.16 6.17 -2.67
CA MET A 83 -4.43 5.36 -1.48
C MET A 83 -3.20 5.33 -0.58
N ILE A 84 -3.41 5.64 0.70
CA ILE A 84 -2.38 5.52 1.75
C ILE A 84 -2.73 4.30 2.61
N PHE A 85 -1.74 3.47 2.85
CA PHE A 85 -1.83 2.34 3.77
C PHE A 85 -0.94 2.61 4.96
N ASP A 86 -1.56 2.80 6.12
CA ASP A 86 -0.87 2.98 7.38
C ASP A 86 -0.72 1.66 8.12
N PHE A 87 0.34 1.57 8.92
CA PHE A 87 0.61 0.36 9.67
C PHE A 87 -0.40 0.26 10.80
N LYS A 88 -0.99 -0.92 10.96
CA LYS A 88 -1.90 -1.15 12.08
C LYS A 88 -1.05 -1.29 13.34
N ARG A 89 -1.05 -0.25 14.17
CA ARG A 89 -0.54 -0.36 15.52
C ARG A 89 -1.48 -1.32 16.25
N LEU A 90 -1.01 -2.52 16.60
CA LEU A 90 -1.72 -3.39 17.53
C LEU A 90 -1.88 -2.59 18.83
N GLU A 91 -3.09 -2.10 19.09
CA GLU A 91 -3.43 -1.63 20.42
C GLU A 91 -3.23 -2.82 21.35
N ARG A 92 -2.30 -2.69 22.31
CA ARG A 92 -2.18 -3.67 23.38
C ARG A 92 -3.55 -3.77 24.03
N ILE A 93 -4.21 -4.91 23.88
CA ILE A 93 -5.33 -5.26 24.74
C ILE A 93 -4.71 -5.38 26.14
N GLU A 94 -4.89 -4.35 26.98
CA GLU A 94 -4.70 -4.51 28.41
C GLU A 94 -5.72 -5.55 28.88
N LEU A 95 -5.28 -6.79 29.04
CA LEU A 95 -6.02 -7.80 29.78
C LEU A 95 -6.19 -7.27 31.20
N LYS A 96 -7.33 -6.62 31.47
CA LYS A 96 -7.72 -6.27 32.83
C LYS A 96 -7.87 -7.57 33.60
N PHE A 97 -6.89 -7.85 34.44
CA PHE A 97 -6.92 -8.96 35.40
C PHE A 97 -8.14 -8.76 36.29
N ILE A 98 -9.13 -9.64 36.21
CA ILE A 98 -10.25 -9.67 37.14
C ILE A 98 -9.84 -10.63 38.27
N PRO A 99 -9.49 -10.14 39.48
CA PRO A 99 -9.19 -11.04 40.59
C PRO A 99 -10.49 -11.73 40.99
N SER A 100 -10.51 -13.06 40.88
CA SER A 100 -11.55 -13.90 41.46
C SER A 100 -11.40 -13.90 42.98
N TYR A 101 -12.32 -13.28 43.70
CA TYR A 101 -12.41 -13.45 45.14
C TYR A 101 -12.95 -14.86 45.45
N PRO A 102 -12.33 -15.62 46.37
CA PRO A 102 -12.90 -16.88 46.82
C PRO A 102 -14.17 -16.61 47.65
N VAL A 103 -15.19 -17.44 47.40
CA VAL A 103 -16.48 -17.50 48.14
C VAL A 103 -16.26 -18.19 49.48
#